data_AF-A0AA88SXB3-F1
#
_entry.id   AF-A0AA88SXB3-F1
#
_cell.length_a   1.000
_cell.length_b   1.000
_cell.length_c   1.000
_cell.angle_alpha   90.00
_cell.angle_beta   90.00
_cell.angle_gamma   90.00
#
_symmetry.space_group_name_H-M   'P 1'
#
loop_
_entity.id
_entity.type
_entity.pdbx_description
1 polymer ?
#
loop_
_entity_poly.entity_id
_entity_poly.type
_entity_poly.pdbx_seq_one_letter_code
_entity_poly.pdbx_strand_id
1 'polypeptide(L)'
;MHVYFGTPVSVRELANGRIQRNQYNLIPRDLPLNLSSELQEFVGDVAHLLVQLQERSLVLSPWSLMALVLLQNPDGVDWNMFTHKTLHLRTLTAQLGAQIDWPAQLPDSEVMMSSMSCITL
;
A
#
# COMPACT_ATOMS: atom_id res chain seq x y z
N MET A 1 18.95 10.76 2.21
CA MET A 1 17.59 10.30 1.84
C MET A 1 17.75 9.07 0.95
N HIS A 2 17.55 7.87 1.49
CA HIS A 2 17.52 6.64 0.69
C HIS A 2 16.07 6.37 0.31
N VAL A 3 15.74 6.50 -0.97
CA VAL A 3 14.42 6.14 -1.50
C VAL A 3 14.56 4.75 -2.11
N TYR A 4 13.84 3.78 -1.55
CA TYR A 4 13.80 2.43 -2.10
C TYR A 4 12.72 2.39 -3.18
N PHE A 5 13.15 2.34 -4.45
CA PHE A 5 12.23 2.11 -5.56
C PHE A 5 12.01 0.60 -5.68
N GLY A 6 10.74 0.18 -5.65
CA GLY A 6 10.37 -1.21 -5.94
C GLY A 6 10.70 -1.62 -7.39
N THR A 7 10.36 -2.85 -7.76
CA THR A 7 10.58 -3.35 -9.12
C THR A 7 9.84 -2.47 -10.13
N PRO A 8 10.52 -1.86 -11.11
CA PRO A 8 9.88 -0.99 -12.09
C PRO A 8 8.96 -1.81 -13.01
N VAL A 9 7.82 -1.22 -13.39
CA VAL A 9 6.84 -1.84 -14.29
C VAL A 9 6.86 -1.12 -15.64
N SER A 10 7.10 -1.85 -16.72
CA SER A 10 7.16 -1.31 -18.07
C SER A 10 5.78 -1.25 -18.71
N VAL A 11 5.22 -0.05 -18.86
CA VAL A 11 3.97 0.17 -19.61
C VAL A 11 4.08 -0.36 -21.05
N ARG A 12 5.28 -0.32 -21.64
CA ARG A 12 5.54 -0.86 -22.98
C ARG A 12 5.34 -2.38 -23.04
N GLU A 13 5.81 -3.10 -22.02
CA GLU A 13 5.66 -4.54 -21.94
C GLU A 13 4.21 -4.93 -21.65
N LEU A 14 3.55 -4.22 -20.72
CA LEU A 14 2.13 -4.44 -20.42
C LEU A 14 1.23 -4.23 -21.64
N ALA A 15 1.53 -3.24 -22.47
CA ALA A 15 0.77 -2.93 -23.69
C ALA A 15 1.08 -3.86 -24.86
N ASN A 16 2.11 -4.71 -24.78
CA ASN A 16 2.54 -5.54 -25.90
C ASN A 16 1.47 -6.59 -26.23
N GLY A 17 1.04 -6.65 -27.49
CA GLY A 17 -0.04 -7.55 -27.94
C GLY A 17 -1.46 -7.15 -27.47
N ARG A 18 -1.59 -6.11 -26.64
CA ARG A 18 -2.89 -5.60 -26.14
C ARG A 18 -3.30 -4.25 -26.74
N ILE A 19 -2.34 -3.40 -27.11
CA ILE A 19 -2.60 -2.09 -27.72
C ILE A 19 -1.68 -1.86 -28.91
N GLN A 20 -2.27 -1.43 -30.03
CA GLN A 20 -1.53 -0.94 -31.19
C GLN A 20 -1.03 0.49 -30.96
N ARG A 21 0.14 0.64 -30.34
CA ARG A 21 0.68 1.96 -29.94
C ARG A 21 1.01 2.90 -31.11
N ASN A 22 1.31 2.34 -32.27
CA ASN A 22 1.63 3.09 -33.50
C ASN A 22 0.48 4.00 -33.95
N GLN A 23 -0.78 3.66 -33.65
CA GLN A 23 -1.94 4.46 -34.01
C GLN A 23 -1.96 5.85 -33.34
N TYR A 24 -1.22 6.01 -32.24
CA TYR A 24 -1.13 7.27 -31.49
C TYR A 24 0.10 8.12 -31.86
N ASN A 25 1.01 7.62 -32.69
CA ASN A 25 2.26 8.35 -32.99
C ASN A 25 2.04 9.68 -33.72
N LEU A 26 0.91 9.82 -34.43
CA LEU A 26 0.56 10.99 -35.23
C LEU A 26 -0.58 11.81 -34.62
N ILE A 27 -1.03 11.46 -33.41
CA ILE A 27 -2.11 12.17 -32.73
C ILE A 27 -1.49 13.22 -31.78
N PRO A 28 -1.89 14.50 -31.87
CA PRO A 28 -1.43 15.51 -30.93
C PRO A 28 -1.82 15.13 -29.49
N ARG A 29 -0.87 15.22 -28.56
CA ARG A 29 -1.05 14.77 -27.16
C ARG A 29 -2.00 15.66 -26.35
N ASP A 30 -2.22 16.88 -26.81
CA ASP A 30 -3.02 17.89 -26.11
C ASP A 30 -4.51 17.85 -26.48
N LEU A 31 -4.90 16.99 -27.42
CA LEU A 31 -6.31 16.81 -27.74
C LEU A 31 -6.97 15.84 -26.75
N PRO A 32 -8.18 16.16 -26.26
CA PRO A 32 -8.96 15.22 -25.47
C PRO A 32 -9.29 14.00 -26.35
N LEU A 33 -8.67 12.86 -26.03
CA LEU A 33 -8.94 11.60 -26.71
C LEU A 33 -10.21 10.98 -26.13
N ASN A 34 -11.16 10.69 -27.02
CA ASN A 34 -12.21 9.71 -26.73
C ASN A 34 -11.55 8.33 -26.68
N LEU A 35 -11.28 7.85 -25.48
CA LEU A 35 -10.69 6.53 -25.25
C LEU A 35 -11.65 5.47 -25.80
N SER A 36 -11.15 4.56 -26.65
CA SER A 36 -11.94 3.39 -27.06
C SER A 36 -12.25 2.51 -25.85
N SER A 37 -13.31 1.71 -25.92
CA SER A 37 -13.68 0.77 -24.86
C SER A 37 -12.53 -0.18 -24.50
N GLU A 38 -11.84 -0.71 -25.51
CA GLU A 38 -10.66 -1.57 -25.34
C GLU A 38 -9.52 -0.88 -24.57
N LEU A 39 -9.28 0.40 -24.86
CA LEU A 39 -8.24 1.17 -24.19
C LEU A 39 -8.63 1.49 -22.74
N GLN A 40 -9.90 1.79 -22.48
CA GLN A 40 -10.41 2.00 -21.12
C GLN A 40 -10.28 0.73 -20.27
N GLU A 41 -10.66 -0.43 -20.82
CA GLU A 41 -10.52 -1.73 -20.16
C GLU A 41 -9.05 -2.04 -19.86
N PHE A 42 -8.14 -1.83 -20.82
CA PHE A 42 -6.71 -1.99 -20.60
C PHE A 42 -6.17 -1.10 -19.47
N VAL A 43 -6.56 0.18 -19.45
CA VAL A 43 -6.11 1.10 -18.40
C VAL A 43 -6.64 0.66 -17.04
N GLY A 44 -7.90 0.20 -16.98
CA GLY A 44 -8.49 -0.36 -15.76
C GLY A 44 -7.70 -1.56 -15.25
N ASP A 45 -7.39 -2.51 -16.12
CA ASP A 45 -6.60 -3.70 -15.78
C ASP A 45 -5.20 -3.36 -15.27
N VAL A 46 -4.51 -2.45 -15.98
CA VAL A 46 -3.17 -2.02 -15.59
C VAL A 46 -3.19 -1.27 -14.27
N ALA A 47 -4.18 -0.40 -14.05
CA ALA A 47 -4.33 0.32 -12.80
C ALA A 47 -4.57 -0.66 -11.63
N HIS A 48 -5.47 -1.62 -11.80
CA HIS A 48 -5.73 -2.66 -10.81
C HIS A 48 -4.48 -3.50 -10.52
N LEU A 49 -3.75 -3.93 -11.55
CA LEU A 49 -2.49 -4.66 -11.40
C LEU A 49 -1.45 -3.85 -10.61
N LEU A 50 -1.30 -2.56 -10.91
CA LEU A 50 -0.33 -1.70 -10.23
C LEU A 50 -0.66 -1.54 -8.75
N VAL A 51 -1.93 -1.33 -8.41
CA VAL A 51 -2.39 -1.25 -7.00
C VAL A 51 -2.08 -2.57 -6.28
N GLN A 52 -2.40 -3.71 -6.90
CA GLN A 52 -2.08 -5.02 -6.31
C GLN A 52 -0.58 -5.25 -6.11
N LEU A 53 0.25 -4.81 -7.06
CA LEU A 53 1.72 -4.91 -6.93
C LEU A 53 2.24 -4.03 -5.80
N GLN A 54 1.72 -2.80 -5.67
CA GLN A 54 2.06 -1.90 -4.58
C GLN A 54 1.67 -2.51 -3.23
N GLU A 55 0.43 -3.00 -3.10
CA GLU A 55 -0.09 -3.64 -1.89
C GLU A 55 0.70 -4.89 -1.49
N ARG A 56 1.08 -5.75 -2.45
CA ARG A 56 1.88 -6.96 -2.17
C ARG A 56 3.24 -6.67 -1.57
N SER A 57 3.83 -5.54 -1.94
CA SER A 57 5.13 -5.10 -1.41
C SER A 57 5.02 -4.26 -0.14
N LEU A 58 3.80 -4.00 0.32
CA LEU A 58 3.54 -3.14 1.47
C LEU A 58 3.70 -3.94 2.76
N VAL A 59 4.78 -3.66 3.48
CA VAL A 59 4.99 -4.16 4.83
C VAL A 59 4.60 -3.07 5.81
N LEU A 60 3.57 -3.34 6.61
CA LEU A 60 3.08 -2.43 7.65
C LEU A 60 3.99 -2.53 8.88
N SER A 61 4.44 -1.38 9.38
CA SER A 61 5.11 -1.32 10.68
C SER A 61 4.10 -1.46 11.82
N PRO A 62 4.49 -1.98 12.99
CA PRO A 62 3.64 -1.97 14.19
C PRO A 62 3.20 -0.54 14.54
N TRP A 63 4.09 0.45 14.37
CA TRP A 63 3.78 1.86 14.57
C TRP A 63 2.64 2.37 13.69
N SER A 64 2.57 1.96 12.43
CA SER A 64 1.48 2.38 11.54
C SER A 64 0.11 1.93 12.06
N LEU A 65 0.02 0.72 12.64
CA LEU A 65 -1.20 0.21 13.26
C LEU A 65 -1.55 1.00 14.54
N MET A 66 -0.54 1.27 15.36
CA MET A 66 -0.67 2.07 16.58
C MET A 66 -1.16 3.49 16.28
N ALA A 67 -0.55 4.15 15.30
CA ALA A 67 -0.93 5.49 14.86
C ALA A 67 -2.37 5.55 14.35
N LEU A 68 -2.83 4.52 13.62
CA LEU A 68 -4.22 4.45 13.19
C LEU A 68 -5.19 4.40 14.38
N VAL A 69 -4.87 3.60 15.41
CA VAL A 69 -5.69 3.55 16.63
C VAL A 69 -5.69 4.89 17.35
N LEU A 70 -4.56 5.60 17.42
CA LEU A 70 -4.50 6.94 18.03
C LEU A 70 -5.31 7.97 17.22
N LEU A 71 -5.21 7.95 15.88
CA LEU A 71 -5.98 8.84 15.01
C LEU A 71 -7.49 8.63 15.13
N GLN A 72 -7.92 7.39 15.41
CA GLN A 72 -9.33 7.06 15.66
C GLN A 72 -9.81 7.48 17.07
N ASN A 73 -8.91 7.79 18.01
CA ASN A 73 -9.23 8.12 19.40
C ASN A 73 -8.50 9.40 19.82
N PRO A 74 -8.89 10.57 19.29
CA PRO A 74 -8.19 11.85 19.52
C PRO A 74 -8.21 12.30 20.98
N ASP A 75 -9.21 11.89 21.77
CA ASP A 75 -9.33 12.18 23.20
C ASP A 75 -8.40 11.31 24.08
N GLY A 76 -7.61 10.44 23.44
CA GLY A 76 -6.76 9.47 24.10
C GLY A 76 -7.44 8.12 24.32
N VAL A 77 -6.65 7.12 24.67
CA VAL A 77 -7.10 5.75 24.89
C VAL A 77 -6.27 5.11 26.01
N ASP A 78 -6.94 4.36 26.90
CA ASP A 78 -6.26 3.59 27.94
C ASP A 78 -5.29 2.57 27.33
N TRP A 79 -4.18 2.29 28.02
CA TRP A 79 -3.13 1.40 27.51
C TRP A 79 -3.62 -0.01 27.19
N ASN A 80 -4.50 -0.60 28.02
CA ASN A 80 -5.00 -1.94 27.78
C ASN A 80 -5.94 -1.98 26.56
N MET A 81 -6.80 -0.96 26.45
CA MET A 81 -7.70 -0.80 25.31
C MET A 81 -6.93 -0.54 24.01
N PHE A 82 -5.88 0.27 24.08
CA PHE A 82 -4.99 0.57 22.97
C PHE A 82 -4.28 -0.67 22.43
N THR A 83 -3.75 -1.48 23.35
CA THR A 83 -3.09 -2.75 23.02
C THR A 83 -4.08 -3.71 22.36
N HIS A 84 -5.26 -3.88 22.96
CA HIS A 84 -6.30 -4.74 22.41
C HIS A 84 -6.73 -4.30 21.00
N LYS A 85 -7.01 -3.00 20.79
CA LYS A 85 -7.39 -2.47 19.47
C LYS A 85 -6.29 -2.67 18.43
N THR A 86 -5.03 -2.48 18.81
CA THR A 86 -3.90 -2.63 17.89
C THR A 86 -3.69 -4.09 17.49
N LEU A 87 -3.79 -5.03 18.42
CA LEU A 87 -3.70 -6.47 18.12
C LEU A 87 -4.89 -6.98 17.31
N HIS A 88 -6.08 -6.45 17.57
CA HIS A 88 -7.25 -6.75 16.74
C HIS A 88 -7.05 -6.23 15.32
N LEU A 89 -6.56 -5.00 15.16
CA LEU A 89 -6.26 -4.42 13.85
C LEU A 89 -5.18 -5.23 13.11
N ARG A 90 -4.12 -5.66 13.80
CA ARG A 90 -3.09 -6.57 13.26
C ARG A 90 -3.71 -7.86 12.70
N THR A 91 -4.64 -8.45 13.44
CA THR A 91 -5.30 -9.69 13.02
C THR A 91 -6.16 -9.47 11.77
N LEU A 92 -6.91 -8.36 11.74
CA LEU A 92 -7.74 -7.99 10.58
C LEU A 92 -6.87 -7.70 9.34
N THR A 93 -5.79 -6.95 9.48
CA THR A 93 -4.90 -6.63 8.35
C THR A 93 -4.19 -7.88 7.83
N ALA A 94 -3.80 -8.81 8.70
CA ALA A 94 -3.25 -10.10 8.30
C ALA A 94 -4.27 -10.96 7.53
N GLN A 95 -5.54 -10.97 7.95
CA GLN A 95 -6.63 -11.68 7.24
C GLN A 95 -6.88 -11.10 5.83
N LEU A 96 -6.66 -9.80 5.66
CA LEU A 96 -6.75 -9.12 4.37
C LEU A 96 -5.50 -9.31 3.49
N GLY A 97 -4.50 -10.06 3.96
CA GLY A 97 -3.29 -10.39 3.20
C GLY A 97 -2.17 -9.35 3.30
N ALA A 98 -2.28 -8.35 4.19
CA ALA A 98 -1.22 -7.40 4.43
C ALA A 98 -0.05 -8.06 5.20
N GLN A 99 1.18 -7.74 4.82
CA GLN A 99 2.36 -8.16 5.57
C GLN A 99 2.62 -7.15 6.68
N ILE A 100 2.90 -7.63 7.89
CA ILE A 100 3.16 -6.78 9.06
C ILE A 100 4.53 -7.17 9.59
N ASP A 101 5.40 -6.18 9.76
CA ASP A 101 6.72 -6.36 10.37
C ASP A 101 6.57 -6.49 11.90
N TRP A 102 6.00 -7.62 12.33
CA TRP A 102 5.79 -7.90 13.75
C TRP A 102 6.74 -9.01 14.22
N PRO A 103 7.76 -8.70 15.03
CA PRO A 103 8.74 -9.69 15.47
C PRO A 103 8.08 -10.74 16.36
N ALA A 104 8.12 -12.01 15.92
CA ALA A 104 7.47 -13.12 16.62
C ALA A 104 8.19 -13.53 17.92
N GLN A 105 9.44 -13.10 18.09
CA GLN A 105 10.28 -13.42 19.24
C GLN A 105 10.01 -12.54 20.46
N LEU A 106 9.31 -11.41 20.28
CA LEU A 106 9.02 -10.46 21.34
C LEU A 106 7.55 -10.55 21.76
N PRO A 107 7.25 -10.40 23.06
CA PRO A 107 5.87 -10.27 23.51
C PRO A 107 5.25 -9.00 22.94
N ASP A 108 3.96 -9.07 22.59
CA ASP A 108 3.24 -7.97 21.93
C ASP A 108 3.36 -6.63 22.67
N SER A 109 3.37 -6.65 24.01
CA SER A 109 3.56 -5.46 24.83
C SER A 109 4.93 -4.81 24.63
N GLU A 110 5.97 -5.61 24.43
CA GLU A 110 7.33 -5.13 24.21
C GLU A 110 7.52 -4.57 22.80
N VAL A 111 6.89 -5.19 21.78
CA VAL A 111 6.83 -4.66 20.41
C VAL A 111 6.16 -3.28 20.38
N MET A 112 5.08 -3.12 21.13
CA MET A 112 4.36 -1.84 21.24
C MET A 112 5.22 -0.77 21.95
N MET A 113 5.87 -1.12 23.06
CA MET A 113 6.75 -0.18 23.77
C MET A 113 8.01 0.18 22.96
N SER A 114 8.61 -0.77 22.26
CA SER A 114 9.77 -0.53 21.40
C SER A 114 9.41 0.36 20.20
N SER A 115 8.22 0.16 19.62
CA SER A 115 7.71 1.00 18.53
C SER A 115 7.45 2.46 18.95
N MET A 116 7.02 2.69 20.20
CA MET A 116 6.87 4.06 20.73
C MET A 116 8.21 4.72 21.04
N SER A 117 9.19 3.97 21.53
CA SER A 117 10.52 4.52 21.88
C SER A 117 11.38 4.84 20.65
N CYS A 118 11.11 4.20 19.50
CA CYS A 118 11.78 4.51 18.25
C CYS A 118 11.47 5.93 17.70
N ILE A 119 10.49 6.65 18.28
CA ILE A 119 10.13 8.04 17.94
C ILE A 119 10.99 9.07 18.69
N THR A 120 11.71 8.66 19.73
CA THR A 120 12.51 9.57 20.58
C THR A 120 13.98 9.73 20.16
N LEU A 121 14.37 9.29 18.96
CA LEU A 121 15.69 9.51 18.35
C LEU A 121 15.56 10.30 17.05
#